data_AF-A0A3P7R3A8-F1
#
_entry.id   AF-A0A3P7R3A8-F1
#
_cell.length_a   1.000
_cell.length_b   1.000
_cell.length_c   1.000
_cell.angle_alpha   90.00
_cell.angle_beta   90.00
_cell.angle_gamma   90.00
#
_symmetry.space_group_name_H-M   'P 1'
#
loop_
_entity.id
_entity.type
_entity.pdbx_description
1 polymer ?
#
loop_
_entity_poly.entity_id
_entity_poly.type
_entity_poly.pdbx_seq_one_letter_code
_entity_poly.pdbx_strand_id
1 'polypeptide(L)'
;MILLGGFVAMQDVTAYRDTAKEFDLPMIDYLFDVLLKLMNLMLIKPQNVRQVWLDYIRSGIPRELLSNFLQLRADYKSARLQSEVRNYLER
;
A
#
# COMPACT_ATOMS: atom_id res chain seq x y z
N MET A 1 13.65 4.88 6.09
CA MET A 1 13.24 3.60 6.69
C MET A 1 12.01 2.97 6.02
N ILE A 2 10.98 3.75 5.63
CA ILE A 2 9.77 3.25 4.90
C ILE A 2 10.12 2.52 3.60
N LEU A 3 11.06 3.07 2.82
CA LEU A 3 11.46 2.51 1.53
C LEU A 3 12.17 1.16 1.65
N LEU A 4 12.93 0.92 2.73
CA LEU A 4 13.65 -0.35 2.89
C LEU A 4 12.68 -1.50 3.19
N GLY A 5 11.76 -1.31 4.15
CA GLY A 5 10.76 -2.32 4.52
C GLY A 5 9.74 -2.57 3.41
N GLY A 6 9.28 -1.52 2.73
CA GLY A 6 8.39 -1.66 1.58
C GLY A 6 9.05 -2.37 0.39
N PHE A 7 10.37 -2.17 0.19
CA PHE A 7 11.09 -2.80 -0.91
C PHE A 7 11.33 -4.29 -0.65
N VAL A 8 11.69 -4.66 0.59
CA VAL A 8 11.79 -6.07 1.00
C VAL A 8 10.44 -6.78 0.82
N ALA A 9 9.35 -6.17 1.29
CA ALA A 9 8.01 -6.74 1.11
C ALA A 9 7.63 -6.92 -0.38
N MET A 10 8.03 -5.99 -1.25
CA MET A 10 7.83 -6.11 -2.69
C MET A 10 8.62 -7.27 -3.29
N GLN A 11 9.86 -7.48 -2.85
CA GLN A 11 10.68 -8.61 -3.29
C GLN A 11 10.06 -9.95 -2.86
N ASP A 12 9.61 -10.05 -1.60
CA ASP A 12 8.95 -11.25 -1.07
C ASP A 12 7.67 -11.55 -1.85
N VAL A 13 6.81 -10.55 -2.08
CA VAL A 13 5.57 -10.72 -2.86
C VAL A 13 5.86 -11.16 -4.30
N THR A 14 6.94 -10.66 -4.90
CA THR A 14 7.35 -11.07 -6.25
C THR A 14 7.80 -12.52 -6.26
N ALA A 15 8.60 -12.94 -5.29
CA ALA A 15 9.03 -14.33 -5.15
C ALA A 15 7.83 -15.27 -4.92
N TYR A 16 6.89 -14.89 -4.05
CA TYR A 16 5.66 -15.66 -3.82
C TYR A 16 4.80 -15.77 -5.07
N ARG A 17 4.70 -14.70 -5.87
CA ARG A 17 3.99 -14.75 -7.15
C ARG A 17 4.64 -15.74 -8.10
N ASP A 18 5.96 -15.74 -8.22
CA ASP A 18 6.67 -16.63 -9.14
C ASP A 18 6.50 -18.09 -8.73
N THR A 19 6.53 -18.41 -7.43
CA THR A 19 6.17 -19.75 -6.94
C THR A 19 4.70 -20.06 -7.18
N ALA A 20 3.80 -19.09 -6.97
CA ALA A 20 2.36 -19.33 -7.09
C ALA A 20 1.86 -19.48 -8.53
N LYS A 21 2.63 -19.03 -9.53
CA LYS A 21 2.34 -19.28 -10.95
C LYS A 21 2.31 -20.77 -11.29
N GLU A 22 3.02 -21.61 -10.51
CA GLU A 22 3.02 -23.07 -10.70
C GLU A 22 1.63 -23.71 -10.53
N PHE A 23 0.70 -23.02 -9.85
CA PHE A 23 -0.66 -23.51 -9.65
C PHE A 23 -1.58 -23.29 -10.88
N ASP A 24 -1.19 -22.44 -11.84
CA ASP A 24 -1.94 -22.14 -13.09
C ASP A 24 -3.43 -21.79 -12.87
N LEU A 25 -3.73 -21.04 -11.79
CA LEU A 25 -5.07 -20.58 -11.47
C LEU A 25 -5.21 -19.07 -11.72
N PRO A 26 -6.09 -18.62 -12.64
CA PRO A 26 -6.28 -17.19 -12.94
C PRO A 26 -6.64 -16.33 -11.73
N MET A 27 -7.29 -16.92 -10.72
CA MET A 27 -7.62 -16.24 -9.48
C MET A 27 -6.37 -15.89 -8.65
N ILE A 28 -5.36 -16.77 -8.64
CA ILE A 28 -4.10 -16.55 -7.94
C ILE A 28 -3.35 -15.38 -8.58
N ASP A 29 -3.26 -15.36 -9.92
CA ASP A 29 -2.64 -14.25 -10.66
C ASP A 29 -3.30 -12.91 -10.36
N TYR A 30 -4.64 -12.89 -10.36
CA TYR A 30 -5.39 -11.68 -10.02
C TYR A 30 -5.10 -11.19 -8.59
N LEU A 31 -5.03 -12.11 -7.61
CA LEU A 31 -4.72 -11.76 -6.23
C LEU A 31 -3.31 -11.17 -6.09
N PHE A 32 -2.33 -11.74 -6.78
CA PHE A 32 -0.96 -11.22 -6.80
C PHE A 32 -0.86 -9.88 -7.53
N ASP A 33 -1.61 -9.65 -8.60
CA ASP A 33 -1.68 -8.36 -9.28
C ASP A 33 -2.25 -7.26 -8.37
N VAL A 34 -3.28 -7.57 -7.58
CA VAL A 34 -3.81 -6.66 -6.55
C VAL A 34 -2.77 -6.42 -5.46
N LEU A 35 -2.11 -7.47 -4.97
CA LEU A 35 -1.10 -7.36 -3.91
C LEU A 35 0.10 -6.52 -4.35
N LEU A 36 0.58 -6.67 -5.58
CA LEU A 36 1.65 -5.85 -6.15
C LEU A 36 1.24 -4.37 -6.28
N LYS A 37 -0.01 -4.08 -6.65
CA LYS A 37 -0.54 -2.71 -6.65
C LYS A 37 -0.51 -2.11 -5.23
N LEU A 38 -0.89 -2.89 -4.22
CA LEU A 38 -0.84 -2.47 -2.81
C LEU A 38 0.61 -2.26 -2.33
N MET A 39 1.56 -3.10 -2.74
CA MET A 39 2.98 -2.90 -2.44
C MET A 39 3.53 -1.61 -3.08
N ASN A 40 3.13 -1.31 -4.32
CA ASN A 40 3.48 -0.03 -4.97
C ASN A 40 2.97 1.17 -4.17
N LEU A 41 1.78 1.09 -3.56
CA LEU A 41 1.25 2.16 -2.69
C LEU A 41 2.14 2.42 -1.46
N MET A 42 2.86 1.40 -0.96
CA MET A 42 3.79 1.53 0.16
C MET A 42 5.11 2.21 -0.23
N LEU A 43 5.52 2.08 -1.50
CA LEU A 43 6.79 2.59 -2.03
C LEU A 43 6.69 4.01 -2.61
N ILE A 44 5.48 4.43 -2.98
CA ILE A 44 5.24 5.73 -3.60
C ILE A 44 5.50 6.89 -2.64
N LYS A 45 6.17 7.93 -3.15
CA LYS A 45 6.40 9.17 -2.39
C LYS A 45 5.07 9.80 -1.93
N PRO A 46 5.01 10.41 -0.73
CA PRO A 46 3.79 11.00 -0.18
C PRO A 46 3.00 11.89 -1.15
N GLN A 47 3.70 12.67 -1.99
CA GLN A 47 3.08 13.60 -2.95
C GLN A 47 2.19 12.89 -3.98
N ASN A 48 2.54 11.66 -4.36
CA ASN A 48 1.89 10.93 -5.44
C ASN A 48 0.84 9.92 -4.92
N VAL A 49 0.78 9.70 -3.59
CA VAL A 49 -0.12 8.71 -2.96
C VAL A 49 -1.58 8.99 -3.30
N ARG A 50 -2.01 10.26 -3.24
CA ARG A 50 -3.41 10.63 -3.47
C ARG A 50 -3.87 10.30 -4.90
N GLN A 51 -3.01 10.52 -5.89
CA GLN A 51 -3.33 10.21 -7.27
C GLN A 51 -3.48 8.70 -7.47
N VAL A 52 -2.48 7.94 -7.01
CA VAL A 52 -2.46 6.46 -7.13
C VAL A 52 -3.63 5.82 -6.39
N TRP A 53 -3.98 6.36 -5.22
CA TRP A 53 -5.16 5.96 -4.47
C TRP A 53 -6.46 6.09 -5.29
N LEU A 54 -6.66 7.24 -5.95
CA LEU A 54 -7.84 7.47 -6.79
C LEU A 54 -7.86 6.54 -8.01
N ASP A 55 -6.69 6.27 -8.59
CA ASP A 55 -6.55 5.32 -9.70
C ASP A 55 -6.94 3.90 -9.27
N TYR A 56 -6.52 3.49 -8.07
CA TYR A 56 -6.83 2.17 -7.51
C TYR A 56 -8.30 2.00 -7.15
N ILE A 57 -8.96 3.02 -6.61
CA ILE A 57 -10.42 3.00 -6.41
C ILE A 57 -11.13 2.83 -7.76
N ARG A 58 -10.70 3.58 -8.79
CA ARG A 58 -11.28 3.47 -10.14
C ARG A 58 -11.06 2.09 -10.76
N SER A 59 -9.98 1.42 -10.42
CA SER A 59 -9.70 0.05 -10.84
C SER A 59 -10.50 -1.02 -10.07
N GLY A 60 -11.31 -0.63 -9.08
CA GLY A 60 -12.19 -1.51 -8.31
C GLY A 60 -11.61 -1.99 -6.97
N ILE A 61 -10.44 -1.48 -6.54
CA ILE A 61 -9.88 -1.85 -5.23
C ILE A 61 -10.69 -1.18 -4.11
N PRO A 62 -11.16 -1.93 -3.09
CA PRO A 62 -11.94 -1.38 -1.99
C PRO A 62 -11.19 -0.29 -1.22
N ARG A 63 -11.88 0.79 -0.87
CA ARG A 63 -11.32 1.92 -0.12
C ARG A 63 -10.75 1.49 1.24
N GLU A 64 -11.46 0.60 1.94
CA GLU A 64 -11.07 0.08 3.24
C GLU A 64 -9.74 -0.68 3.19
N LEU A 65 -9.57 -1.50 2.15
CA LEU A 65 -8.32 -2.24 1.92
C LEU A 65 -7.16 -1.27 1.71
N LEU A 66 -7.33 -0.28 0.83
CA LEU A 66 -6.31 0.73 0.59
C LEU A 66 -5.99 1.51 1.89
N SER A 67 -7.01 1.86 2.69
CA SER A 67 -6.86 2.61 3.95
C SER A 67 -6.05 1.83 4.98
N ASN A 68 -6.27 0.52 5.06
CA ASN A 68 -5.53 -0.36 5.97
C ASN A 68 -4.05 -0.42 5.58
N PHE A 69 -3.73 -0.51 4.28
CA PHE A 69 -2.35 -0.50 3.80
C PHE A 69 -1.66 0.86 4.03
N LEU A 70 -2.37 1.96 3.81
CA LEU A 70 -1.80 3.30 4.03
C LEU A 70 -1.42 3.55 5.50
N GLN A 71 -2.19 3.02 6.44
CA GLN A 71 -1.89 3.09 7.88
C GLN A 71 -0.61 2.35 8.28
N LEU A 72 -0.14 1.39 7.48
CA LEU A 72 1.12 0.69 7.72
C LEU A 72 2.33 1.56 7.39
N ARG A 73 2.17 2.63 6.60
CA ARG A 73 3.26 3.54 6.29
C ARG A 73 3.63 4.38 7.50
N ALA A 74 4.93 4.45 7.81
CA ALA A 74 5.40 5.18 8.99
C ALA A 74 5.19 6.70 8.87
N ASP A 75 5.20 7.26 7.65
CA ASP A 75 4.95 8.67 7.39
C ASP A 75 3.48 9.04 7.61
N TYR A 76 2.55 8.12 7.32
CA TYR A 76 1.14 8.30 7.62
C TYR A 76 0.87 8.39 9.12
N LYS A 77 1.54 7.54 9.92
CA LYS A 77 1.47 7.62 11.39
C LYS A 77 2.04 8.94 11.92
N SER A 78 3.17 9.40 11.38
CA SER A 78 3.76 10.69 11.76
C SER A 78 2.87 11.89 11.39
N ALA A 79 2.28 11.89 10.19
CA ALA A 79 1.37 12.96 9.75
C ALA A 79 0.07 12.98 10.58
N ARG A 80 -0.49 11.81 10.89
CA ARG A 80 -1.65 11.69 11.78
C ARG A 80 -1.33 12.23 13.17
N LEU A 81 -0.20 11.83 13.75
CA LEU A 81 0.23 12.32 15.06
C LEU A 81 0.42 13.84 15.07
N GLN A 82 1.03 14.41 14.02
CA GLN A 82 1.16 15.86 13.88
C GLN A 82 -0.20 16.56 13.80
N SER A 83 -1.17 15.98 13.08
CA SER A 83 -2.53 16.53 13.01
C SER A 83 -3.25 16.47 14.36
N GLU A 84 -3.10 15.39 15.11
CA GLU A 84 -3.69 15.22 16.44
C GLU A 84 -3.08 16.19 17.47
N VAL A 85 -1.75 16.36 17.46
CA VAL A 85 -1.06 17.33 18.32
C VAL A 85 -1.46 18.77 17.98
N ARG A 86 -1.55 19.12 16.70
CA ARG A 86 -2.02 20.44 16.27
C ARG A 86 -3.44 20.73 16.76
N ASN A 87 -4.36 19.78 16.60
CA ASN A 87 -5.74 19.92 17.07
C ASN A 87 -5.83 20.07 18.60
N TYR A 88 -4.87 19.53 19.36
CA TYR A 88 -4.81 19.70 20.80
C TYR A 88 -4.31 21.11 21.20
N LEU A 89 -3.34 21.67 20.46
CA LEU A 89 -2.80 23.02 20.73
C LEU A 89 -3.73 24.16 20.30
N GLU A 90 -4.64 23.91 19.35
CA GLU A 90 -5.65 24.87 18.88
C GLU A 90 -6.96 24.84 19.71
N ARG A 91 -7.01 24.07 20.80
CA ARG A 91 -8.13 23.99 21.76
C ARG A 91 -7.76 24.66 23.09
#